data_AF-A0A0F9CJ73-F1
#
_entry.id   AF-A0A0F9CJ73-F1
#
_cell.length_a   1.000
_cell.length_b   1.000
_cell.length_c   1.000
_cell.angle_alpha   90.00
_cell.angle_beta   90.00
_cell.angle_gamma   90.00
#
_symmetry.space_group_name_H-M   'P 1'
#
loop_
_entity.id
_entity.type
_entity.pdbx_description
1 polymer ?
#
loop_
_entity_poly.entity_id
_entity_poly.type
_entity_poly.pdbx_seq_one_letter_code
_entity_poly.pdbx_strand_id
1 'polypeptide(L)'
;MFEFFVPGIARTAGSHNTFKGRIVHAGKYTKGWMDKVGWTFLQEFGRPCLQDGPFVLKCIFYLSRPGTHYSSGRNKKKLVRGAPKYHLQQPDLDKLVRAVQDALTK
;
A
#
# COMPACT_ATOMS: atom_id res chain seq x y z
N MET A 1 5.65 13.73 -15.68
CA MET A 1 5.80 12.77 -14.58
C MET A 1 4.83 13.18 -13.49
N PHE A 2 3.91 12.30 -13.09
CA PHE A 2 2.97 12.54 -12.00
C PHE A 2 3.51 11.87 -10.75
N GLU A 3 3.66 12.62 -9.66
CA GLU A 3 4.16 12.11 -8.39
C GLU A 3 3.26 12.64 -7.27
N PHE A 4 2.81 11.74 -6.40
CA PHE A 4 1.93 12.05 -5.28
C PHE A 4 2.20 11.13 -4.10
N PHE A 5 1.86 11.60 -2.90
CA PHE A 5 2.03 10.84 -1.67
C PHE A 5 0.68 10.43 -1.08
N VAL A 6 0.52 9.13 -0.83
CA VAL A 6 -0.68 8.59 -0.19
C VAL A 6 -0.41 8.34 1.29
N PRO A 7 -1.03 9.10 2.21
CA PRO A 7 -0.79 8.93 3.65
C PRO A 7 -1.42 7.64 4.19
N GLY A 8 -0.77 7.09 5.21
CA GLY A 8 -1.20 5.89 5.93
C GLY A 8 -0.40 4.64 5.55
N ILE A 9 -0.81 3.49 6.08
CA ILE A 9 -0.08 2.24 5.89
C ILE A 9 -0.65 1.53 4.66
N ALA A 10 0.23 1.20 3.71
CA ALA A 10 -0.14 0.48 2.50
C ALA A 10 -0.86 -0.85 2.77
N ARG A 11 -1.78 -1.24 1.87
CA ARG A 11 -2.60 -2.46 2.01
C ARG A 11 -2.63 -3.23 0.70
N THR A 12 -2.46 -4.54 0.80
CA THR A 12 -2.48 -5.47 -0.34
C THR A 12 -3.89 -5.71 -0.84
N ALA A 13 -4.02 -5.91 -2.15
CA ALA A 13 -5.20 -6.46 -2.81
C ALA A 13 -4.89 -7.87 -3.30
N GLY A 14 -5.49 -8.88 -2.69
CA GLY A 14 -5.28 -10.27 -3.13
C GLY A 14 -6.24 -11.24 -2.46
N SER A 15 -6.41 -11.12 -1.14
CA SER A 15 -7.38 -11.94 -0.42
C SER A 15 -8.78 -11.37 -0.55
N HIS A 16 -9.71 -12.21 -0.99
CA HIS A 16 -11.12 -11.91 -1.09
C HIS A 16 -11.94 -12.92 -0.30
N ASN A 17 -13.04 -12.47 0.25
CA ASN A 17 -14.03 -13.29 0.95
C ASN A 17 -15.37 -13.15 0.23
N THR A 18 -16.28 -14.08 0.50
CA THR A 18 -17.68 -13.97 0.11
C THR A 18 -18.50 -13.47 1.30
N PHE A 19 -19.24 -12.38 1.13
CA PHE A 19 -20.17 -11.88 2.13
C PHE A 19 -21.54 -11.64 1.48
N LYS A 20 -22.58 -12.34 1.95
CA LYS A 20 -23.94 -12.30 1.40
C LYS A 20 -23.98 -12.45 -0.13
N GLY A 21 -23.24 -13.43 -0.67
CA GLY A 21 -23.18 -13.70 -2.12
C GLY A 21 -22.34 -12.72 -2.94
N ARG A 22 -21.65 -11.76 -2.31
CA ARG A 22 -20.76 -10.81 -3.00
C ARG A 22 -19.30 -11.06 -2.64
N ILE A 23 -18.41 -10.91 -3.63
CA ILE A 23 -16.97 -10.93 -3.40
C ILE A 23 -16.57 -9.58 -2.79
N VAL A 24 -15.93 -9.62 -1.62
CA VAL A 24 -15.44 -8.46 -0.89
C VAL A 24 -13.95 -8.65 -0.57
N HIS A 25 -13.21 -7.55 -0.44
CA HIS A 25 -11.83 -7.64 0.04
C HIS A 25 -11.81 -8.22 1.46
N ALA A 26 -10.97 -9.23 1.69
CA ALA A 26 -10.85 -9.87 3.00
C ALA A 26 -10.19 -8.95 4.04
N GLY A 27 -9.28 -8.08 3.59
CA GLY A 27 -8.59 -7.13 4.45
C GLY A 27 -9.51 -5.98 4.86
N LYS A 28 -9.77 -5.86 6.18
CA LYS A 28 -10.61 -4.80 6.78
C LYS A 28 -10.27 -3.39 6.30
N TYR A 29 -8.99 -3.12 6.02
CA TYR A 29 -8.49 -1.80 5.65
C TYR A 29 -8.12 -1.66 4.18
N THR A 30 -8.22 -2.73 3.37
CA THR A 30 -7.79 -2.74 1.98
C THR A 30 -8.58 -1.72 1.16
N LYS A 31 -9.93 -1.81 1.19
CA LYS A 31 -10.78 -0.90 0.44
C LYS A 31 -10.54 0.57 0.83
N GLY A 32 -10.54 0.86 2.13
CA GLY A 32 -10.39 2.25 2.61
C GLY A 32 -9.01 2.85 2.27
N TRP A 33 -7.96 2.05 2.17
CA TRP A 33 -6.67 2.54 1.69
C TRP A 33 -6.67 2.76 0.18
N MET A 34 -7.24 1.84 -0.61
CA MET A 34 -7.39 2.01 -2.06
C MET A 34 -8.22 3.24 -2.42
N ASP A 35 -9.32 3.49 -1.70
CA ASP A 35 -10.15 4.68 -1.89
C ASP A 35 -9.32 5.97 -1.70
N LYS A 36 -8.37 5.99 -0.75
CA LYS A 36 -7.45 7.13 -0.57
C LYS A 36 -6.47 7.29 -1.72
N VAL A 37 -5.93 6.19 -2.26
CA VAL A 37 -5.03 6.26 -3.43
C VAL A 37 -5.74 6.94 -4.59
N GLY A 38 -6.94 6.46 -4.94
CA GLY A 38 -7.75 7.06 -6.00
C GLY A 38 -8.12 8.50 -5.68
N TRP A 39 -8.57 8.79 -4.46
CA TRP A 39 -8.94 10.15 -4.06
C TRP A 39 -7.77 11.12 -4.15
N THR A 40 -6.60 10.79 -3.61
CA THR A 40 -5.41 11.65 -3.69
C THR A 40 -5.00 11.90 -5.13
N PHE A 41 -4.99 10.85 -5.96
CA PHE A 41 -4.69 10.99 -7.39
C PHE A 41 -5.67 11.95 -8.08
N LEU A 42 -6.97 11.79 -7.84
CA LEU A 42 -8.00 12.65 -8.43
C LEU A 42 -7.92 14.09 -7.96
N GLN A 43 -7.58 14.33 -6.69
CA GLN A 43 -7.40 15.68 -6.16
C GLN A 43 -6.21 16.39 -6.80
N GLU A 44 -5.11 15.67 -7.06
CA GLU A 44 -3.89 16.27 -7.60
C GLU A 44 -3.91 16.41 -9.13
N PHE A 45 -4.50 15.45 -9.85
CA PHE A 45 -4.36 15.37 -11.32
C PHE A 45 -5.68 15.30 -12.10
N GLY A 46 -6.82 15.17 -11.43
CA GLY A 46 -8.12 14.95 -12.09
C GLY A 46 -8.25 13.59 -12.79
N ARG A 47 -9.35 13.38 -13.53
CA ARG A 47 -9.67 12.11 -14.22
C ARG A 47 -9.02 11.88 -15.61
N PRO A 48 -8.75 12.89 -16.47
CA PRO A 48 -8.34 12.63 -17.86
C PRO A 48 -6.93 12.06 -18.03
N CYS A 49 -6.04 12.27 -17.05
CA CYS A 49 -4.59 12.15 -17.23
C CYS A 49 -4.04 10.72 -17.44
N LEU A 50 -4.86 9.66 -17.30
CA LEU A 50 -4.45 8.27 -17.51
C LEU A 50 -5.02 7.62 -18.79
N GLN A 51 -5.75 8.37 -19.63
CA GLN A 51 -6.49 7.79 -20.77
C GLN A 51 -5.74 7.87 -22.11
N ASP A 52 -4.65 8.62 -22.21
CA ASP A 52 -4.05 9.01 -23.49
C ASP A 52 -2.87 8.12 -23.97
N GLY A 53 -2.61 6.98 -23.32
CA GLY A 53 -1.56 6.06 -23.76
C GLY A 53 -0.93 5.21 -22.66
N PRO A 54 0.16 4.48 -22.98
CA PRO A 54 0.87 3.66 -22.00
C PRO A 54 1.52 4.54 -20.94
N PHE A 55 1.53 4.07 -19.70
CA PHE A 55 2.21 4.72 -18.59
C PHE A 55 3.14 3.76 -17.87
N VAL A 56 4.17 4.34 -17.23
CA VAL A 56 5.07 3.61 -16.33
C VAL A 56 4.70 3.98 -14.90
N LEU A 57 4.40 2.97 -14.08
CA LEU A 57 4.09 3.15 -12.67
C LEU A 57 5.32 2.81 -11.82
N LYS A 58 5.76 3.76 -10.99
CA LYS A 58 6.79 3.54 -9.96
C LYS A 58 6.16 3.73 -8.59
N CYS A 59 6.15 2.69 -7.76
CA CYS A 59 5.63 2.74 -6.41
C CYS A 59 6.76 2.56 -5.38
N ILE A 60 6.78 3.40 -4.35
CA ILE A 60 7.64 3.24 -3.18
C ILE A 60 6.73 3.04 -1.96
N PHE A 61 6.82 1.85 -1.35
CA PHE A 61 6.02 1.51 -0.18
C PHE A 61 6.83 1.71 1.10
N TYR A 62 6.42 2.69 1.90
CA TYR A 62 6.97 2.92 3.24
C TYR A 62 6.19 2.09 4.25
N LEU A 63 6.80 1.00 4.73
CA LEU A 63 6.18 0.07 5.66
C LEU A 63 6.72 0.24 7.07
N SER A 64 5.85 0.05 8.06
CA SER A 64 6.24 0.06 9.47
C SER A 64 7.27 -1.03 9.73
N ARG A 65 8.39 -0.64 10.36
CA ARG A 65 9.44 -1.59 10.72
C ARG A 65 8.89 -2.65 11.70
N PRO A 66 9.14 -3.95 11.46
CA PRO A 66 8.75 -5.01 12.36
C PRO A 66 9.24 -4.78 13.79
N GLY A 67 8.39 -5.08 14.77
CA GLY A 67 8.73 -4.94 16.19
C GLY A 67 9.96 -5.75 16.61
N THR A 68 10.18 -6.90 15.97
CA THR A 68 11.35 -7.78 16.19
C THR A 68 12.68 -7.14 15.80
N HIS A 69 12.67 -6.06 15.01
CA HIS A 69 13.87 -5.31 14.68
C HIS A 69 14.30 -4.35 15.80
N TYR A 70 13.48 -4.20 16.84
CA TYR A 70 13.77 -3.39 18.00
C TYR A 70 14.20 -4.24 19.19
N SER A 71 15.04 -3.67 20.04
CA SER A 71 15.46 -4.28 21.30
C SER A 71 14.29 -4.35 22.29
N SER A 72 14.44 -5.10 23.38
CA SER A 72 13.38 -5.25 24.38
C SER A 72 13.55 -4.30 25.58
N GLY A 73 12.54 -4.28 26.47
CA GLY A 73 12.57 -3.56 27.74
C GLY A 73 12.84 -2.05 27.60
N ARG A 74 13.85 -1.57 28.34
CA ARG A 74 14.25 -0.15 28.40
C ARG A 74 14.76 0.37 27.05
N ASN A 75 15.14 -0.51 26.13
CA ASN A 75 15.72 -0.19 24.82
C ASN A 75 14.74 -0.38 23.65
N LYS A 76 13.42 -0.45 23.88
CA LYS A 76 12.38 -0.68 22.85
C LYS A 76 12.39 0.26 21.63
N LYS A 77 13.10 1.38 21.69
CA LYS A 77 13.25 2.33 20.57
C LYS A 77 14.56 2.15 19.79
N LYS A 78 15.46 1.26 20.22
CA LYS A 78 16.76 1.00 19.58
C LYS A 78 16.68 -0.22 18.66
N LEU A 79 17.31 -0.12 17.49
CA LEU A 79 17.44 -1.24 16.57
C LEU A 79 18.41 -2.29 17.12
N VAL A 80 18.11 -3.57 16.89
CA VAL A 80 19.08 -4.65 17.11
C VAL A 80 20.14 -4.64 16.01
N ARG A 81 21.35 -5.11 16.32
CA ARG A 81 22.49 -5.12 15.37
C ARG A 81 22.19 -5.82 14.05
N GLY A 82 21.36 -6.87 14.07
CA GLY A 82 20.96 -7.63 12.88
C GLY A 82 19.74 -7.08 12.15
N ALA A 83 19.19 -5.93 12.55
CA ALA A 83 18.01 -5.38 11.91
C ALA A 83 18.34 -4.99 10.45
N PRO A 84 17.61 -5.52 9.45
CA PRO A 84 17.89 -5.21 8.05
C PRO A 84 17.58 -3.74 7.74
N LYS A 85 18.29 -3.16 6.76
CA LYS A 85 18.04 -1.78 6.31
C LYS A 85 16.62 -1.64 5.74
N TYR A 86 16.22 -2.60 4.91
CA TYR A 86 14.91 -2.63 4.23
C TYR A 86 13.92 -3.57 4.94
N HIS A 87 12.63 -3.37 4.68
CA HIS A 87 11.58 -4.26 5.17
C HIS A 87 11.67 -5.60 4.43
N LEU A 88 11.92 -6.69 5.16
CA LEU A 88 12.08 -8.05 4.60
C LEU A 88 10.91 -8.98 4.92
N GLN A 89 9.88 -8.50 5.61
CA GLN A 89 8.70 -9.30 5.94
C GLN A 89 7.61 -9.10 4.90
N GLN A 90 6.59 -9.97 4.93
CA GLN A 90 5.31 -9.71 4.26
C GLN A 90 4.86 -8.26 4.55
N PRO A 91 4.27 -7.55 3.59
CA PRO A 91 3.39 -8.04 2.52
C PRO A 91 4.04 -8.28 1.14
N ASP A 92 3.30 -8.98 0.31
CA ASP A 92 3.58 -9.27 -1.11
C ASP A 92 3.61 -7.97 -1.94
N LEU A 93 4.74 -7.69 -2.61
CA LEU A 93 4.94 -6.44 -3.38
C LEU A 93 3.96 -6.33 -4.55
N ASP A 94 3.77 -7.41 -5.30
CA ASP A 94 2.83 -7.53 -6.40
C ASP A 94 1.38 -7.23 -5.94
N LYS A 95 0.94 -7.72 -4.78
CA LYS A 95 -0.39 -7.42 -4.25
C LYS A 95 -0.53 -5.96 -3.81
N LEU A 96 0.55 -5.32 -3.38
CA LEU A 96 0.56 -3.89 -3.11
C LEU A 96 0.43 -3.08 -4.40
N VAL A 97 1.20 -3.44 -5.43
CA VAL A 97 1.13 -2.80 -6.76
C VAL A 97 -0.26 -2.99 -7.36
N ARG A 98 -0.83 -4.20 -7.28
CA ARG A 98 -2.18 -4.49 -7.73
C ARG A 98 -3.23 -3.62 -7.05
N ALA A 99 -3.10 -3.36 -5.74
CA ALA A 99 -4.01 -2.47 -5.03
C ALA A 99 -3.96 -1.02 -5.54
N VAL A 100 -2.77 -0.53 -5.92
CA VAL A 100 -2.61 0.81 -6.53
C VAL A 100 -3.24 0.83 -7.92
N GLN A 101 -2.98 -0.17 -8.75
CA GLN A 101 -3.56 -0.27 -10.08
C GLN A 101 -5.09 -0.30 -10.04
N ASP A 102 -5.67 -1.20 -9.23
CA ASP A 102 -7.13 -1.31 -9.04
C ASP A 102 -7.77 -0.03 -8.48
N ALA A 103 -7.00 0.82 -7.77
CA ALA A 103 -7.47 2.09 -7.24
C ALA A 103 -7.45 3.22 -8.29
N LEU A 104 -6.45 3.23 -9.18
CA LEU A 104 -6.30 4.24 -10.24
C LEU A 104 -7.26 4.02 -11.41
N THR A 105 -7.81 2.81 -11.56
CA THR A 105 -8.75 2.47 -12.64
C THR A 105 -10.23 2.67 -12.26
N LYS A 106 -10.54 3.19 -11.07
CA LYS A 106 -11.91 3.46 -10.58
C LYS A 106 -12.26 4.95 -10.70
#